data_AF-A0A7Y8MDE9-F1
#
_entry.id   AF-A0A7Y8MDE9-F1
#
_cell.length_a   1.000
_cell.length_b   1.000
_cell.length_c   1.000
_cell.angle_alpha   90.00
_cell.angle_beta   90.00
_cell.angle_gamma   90.00
#
_symmetry.space_group_name_H-M   'P 1'
#
loop_
_entity.id
_entity.type
_entity.pdbx_description
1 polymer ?
#
loop_
_entity_poly.entity_id
_entity_poly.type
_entity_poly.pdbx_seq_one_letter_code
_entity_poly.pdbx_strand_id
1 'polypeptide(L)'
;MAERLVICGGLPARASGKEDVLELDVKASESAGSRVNLKLGDLSVRMVEDVPHVLTDLIEIAAYVYCADQFTRRGGETMSDMGRDWFRRFSFRIPVRRIDLWQRADIRESLIETLASLSDDHFDFDFVPHPEPQPTGLQPYLDFGDSVESGFIPDEVILFSGGLDSFAGAVESLVGRGRQVALVSHRASPMIDLAPSNAAGLEATIWSEEGGY
;
A
#
# COMPACT_ATOMS: atom_id res chain seq x y z
N MET A 1 23.60 1.93 -13.15
CA MET A 1 22.49 1.88 -12.19
C MET A 1 21.45 2.86 -12.67
N ALA A 2 20.32 2.36 -13.17
CA ALA A 2 19.24 3.22 -13.64
C ALA A 2 18.54 3.84 -12.43
N GLU A 3 18.38 5.15 -12.47
CA GLU A 3 17.61 5.89 -11.46
C GLU A 3 16.19 6.06 -11.98
N ARG A 4 15.22 5.67 -11.15
CA ARG A 4 13.80 5.83 -11.42
C ARG A 4 13.27 7.00 -10.59
N LEU A 5 12.81 8.04 -11.27
CA LEU A 5 12.09 9.13 -10.64
C LEU A 5 10.61 8.76 -10.56
N VAL A 6 10.03 8.72 -9.36
CA VAL A 6 8.63 8.38 -9.14
C VAL A 6 7.88 9.61 -8.65
N ILE A 7 6.90 10.07 -9.44
CA ILE A 7 6.13 11.28 -9.16
C ILE A 7 4.71 10.87 -8.76
N CYS A 8 4.32 11.21 -7.54
CA CYS A 8 3.12 10.67 -6.92
C CYS A 8 2.00 11.70 -6.74
N GLY A 9 0.76 11.21 -6.65
CA GLY A 9 -0.42 11.99 -6.24
C GLY A 9 -0.73 13.18 -7.15
N GLY A 10 -0.56 13.02 -8.46
CA GLY A 10 -0.91 14.03 -9.46
C GLY A 10 0.00 15.27 -9.47
N LEU A 11 1.16 15.21 -8.80
CA LEU A 11 2.15 16.29 -8.87
C LEU A 11 2.66 16.47 -10.30
N PRO A 12 2.90 17.73 -10.74
CA PRO A 12 3.41 17.96 -12.08
C PRO A 12 4.82 17.37 -12.23
N ALA A 13 5.05 16.69 -13.35
CA ALA A 13 6.38 16.24 -13.71
C ALA A 13 7.35 17.42 -13.72
N ARG A 14 8.48 17.32 -12.99
CA ARG A 14 9.57 18.26 -13.18
C ARG A 14 10.14 18.02 -14.57
N ALA A 15 10.45 19.08 -15.32
CA ALA A 15 11.25 18.96 -16.52
C ALA A 15 12.64 18.45 -16.12
N SER A 16 12.85 17.14 -16.21
CA SER A 16 14.14 16.50 -15.96
C SER A 16 14.60 15.76 -17.22
N GLY A 17 15.92 15.63 -17.36
CA GLY A 17 16.62 15.06 -18.51
C GLY A 17 16.43 13.54 -18.65
N LYS A 18 17.51 12.80 -18.93
CA LYS A 18 17.55 11.35 -19.25
C LYS A 18 17.04 10.38 -18.15
N GLU A 19 16.23 10.82 -17.19
CA GLU A 19 15.66 9.98 -16.13
C GLU A 19 14.40 9.25 -16.61
N ASP A 20 14.25 7.98 -16.23
CA ASP A 20 13.04 7.20 -16.51
C ASP A 20 11.97 7.54 -15.45
N VAL A 21 10.97 8.34 -15.85
CA VAL A 21 9.94 8.88 -14.95
C VAL A 21 8.75 7.94 -14.89
N LEU A 22 8.33 7.59 -13.67
CA LEU A 22 7.11 6.84 -13.39
C LEU A 22 6.11 7.74 -12.64
N GLU A 23 4.98 8.03 -13.26
CA GLU A 23 3.91 8.81 -12.62
C GLU A 23 2.88 7.86 -12.00
N LEU A 24 2.53 8.07 -10.73
CA LEU A 24 1.58 7.26 -9.97
C LEU A 24 0.57 8.14 -9.24
N ASP A 25 -0.71 7.85 -9.35
CA ASP A 25 -1.75 8.65 -8.71
C ASP A 25 -2.95 7.78 -8.31
N VAL A 26 -3.24 7.75 -7.00
CA VAL A 26 -4.40 7.05 -6.43
C VAL A 26 -5.73 7.72 -6.78
N LYS A 27 -5.71 9.01 -7.18
CA LYS A 27 -6.89 9.77 -7.59
C LYS A 27 -7.07 9.87 -9.11
N ALA A 28 -6.12 9.37 -9.92
CA ALA A 28 -6.23 9.45 -11.37
C ALA A 28 -7.41 8.64 -11.90
N SER A 29 -8.02 9.09 -13.00
CA SER A 29 -9.15 8.42 -13.64
C SER A 29 -8.83 6.98 -14.06
N GLU A 30 -9.83 6.10 -14.15
CA GLU A 30 -9.66 4.68 -14.50
C GLU A 30 -8.87 4.41 -15.79
N SER A 31 -8.97 5.29 -16.78
CA SER A 31 -8.27 5.17 -18.05
C SER A 31 -6.84 5.74 -18.05
N ALA A 32 -6.38 6.35 -16.96
CA ALA A 32 -5.06 6.96 -16.88
C ALA A 32 -3.98 5.89 -16.63
N GLY A 33 -2.90 5.91 -17.43
CA GLY A 33 -1.78 4.98 -17.25
C GLY A 33 -1.00 5.15 -15.93
N SER A 34 -1.20 6.27 -15.23
CA SER A 34 -0.62 6.54 -13.91
C SER A 34 -1.50 6.07 -12.75
N ARG A 35 -2.70 5.52 -13.01
CA ARG A 35 -3.64 5.16 -11.95
C ARG A 35 -3.10 4.07 -11.04
N VAL A 36 -3.20 4.31 -9.74
CA VAL A 36 -2.99 3.32 -8.68
C VAL A 36 -4.34 2.89 -8.11
N ASN A 37 -4.67 1.61 -8.20
CA ASN A 37 -5.89 1.06 -7.60
C ASN A 37 -5.62 0.70 -6.13
N LEU A 38 -5.95 1.63 -5.24
CA LEU A 38 -5.92 1.42 -3.80
C LEU A 38 -7.34 1.18 -3.29
N LYS A 39 -7.61 -0.03 -2.80
CA LYS A 39 -8.89 -0.41 -2.20
C LYS A 39 -8.68 -1.05 -0.83
N LEU A 40 -9.62 -0.80 0.06
CA LEU A 40 -9.69 -1.35 1.39
C LEU A 40 -11.09 -1.97 1.51
N GLY A 41 -11.19 -3.27 1.26
CA GLY A 41 -12.44 -4.01 1.25
C GLY A 41 -12.86 -4.48 2.64
N ASP A 42 -14.13 -4.90 2.77
CA ASP A 42 -14.70 -5.58 3.95
C ASP A 42 -14.47 -4.88 5.29
N LEU A 43 -14.30 -3.56 5.26
CA LEU A 43 -14.19 -2.74 6.47
C LEU A 43 -15.58 -2.33 6.92
N SER A 44 -15.86 -2.40 8.23
CA SER A 44 -17.10 -1.82 8.74
C SER A 44 -17.00 -0.29 8.76
N VAL A 45 -18.10 0.41 8.47
CA VAL A 45 -18.18 1.89 8.46
C VAL A 45 -17.65 2.53 9.75
N ARG A 46 -17.77 1.83 10.89
CA ARG A 46 -17.28 2.31 12.20
C ARG A 46 -15.79 2.15 12.42
N MET A 47 -15.09 1.31 11.65
CA MET A 47 -13.63 1.16 11.75
C MET A 47 -12.89 2.37 11.14
N VAL A 48 -13.60 3.28 10.46
CA VAL A 48 -12.98 4.27 9.55
C VAL A 48 -13.52 5.69 9.73
N GLU A 49 -14.25 5.94 10.81
CA GLU A 49 -14.58 7.30 11.25
C GLU A 49 -13.31 7.94 11.88
N ASP A 50 -12.96 9.15 11.44
CA ASP A 50 -11.81 9.93 11.94
C ASP A 50 -10.40 9.31 11.80
N VAL A 51 -10.08 8.70 10.64
CA VAL A 51 -8.70 8.23 10.38
C VAL A 51 -7.70 9.40 10.38
N PRO A 52 -6.64 9.35 11.23
CA PRO A 52 -5.61 10.37 11.24
C PRO A 52 -4.92 10.50 9.87
N HIS A 53 -4.66 11.74 9.44
CA HIS A 53 -3.95 12.05 8.20
C HIS A 53 -2.64 11.26 7.99
N VAL A 54 -1.92 10.97 9.09
CA VAL A 54 -0.68 10.18 9.04
C VAL A 54 -0.93 8.75 8.52
N LEU A 55 -2.07 8.13 8.85
CA LEU A 55 -2.38 6.78 8.38
C LEU A 55 -2.77 6.78 6.91
N THR A 56 -3.52 7.80 6.47
CA THR A 56 -3.82 8.00 5.05
C THR A 56 -2.54 8.20 4.25
N ASP A 57 -1.64 9.08 4.71
CA ASP A 57 -0.34 9.29 4.08
C ASP A 57 0.48 7.99 4.04
N LEU A 58 0.52 7.22 5.13
CA LEU A 58 1.27 5.97 5.21
C LEU A 58 0.77 4.93 4.18
N ILE A 59 -0.55 4.77 4.04
CA ILE A 59 -1.14 3.82 3.09
C ILE A 59 -0.85 4.28 1.64
N GLU A 60 -0.98 5.57 1.34
CA GLU A 60 -0.64 6.11 0.02
C GLU A 60 0.86 5.92 -0.30
N ILE A 61 1.76 6.23 0.64
CA ILE A 61 3.20 5.99 0.50
C ILE A 61 3.47 4.51 0.22
N ALA A 62 2.86 3.60 0.99
CA ALA A 62 3.03 2.16 0.80
C ALA A 62 2.54 1.72 -0.58
N ALA A 63 1.39 2.23 -1.04
CA ALA A 63 0.86 1.93 -2.37
C ALA A 63 1.78 2.42 -3.49
N TYR A 64 2.32 3.64 -3.38
CA TYR A 64 3.27 4.18 -4.36
C TYR A 64 4.57 3.38 -4.40
N VAL A 65 5.13 3.04 -3.25
CA VAL A 65 6.35 2.22 -3.16
C VAL A 65 6.11 0.84 -3.76
N TYR A 66 4.99 0.20 -3.43
CA TYR A 66 4.61 -1.09 -3.99
C TYR A 66 4.47 -1.03 -5.51
N CYS A 67 3.73 -0.07 -6.06
CA CYS A 67 3.58 0.09 -7.50
C CYS A 67 4.92 0.35 -8.19
N ALA A 68 5.75 1.24 -7.65
CA ALA A 68 7.07 1.52 -8.22
C ALA A 68 7.98 0.29 -8.25
N ASP A 69 7.93 -0.54 -7.21
CA ASP A 69 8.62 -1.82 -7.16
C ASP A 69 8.13 -2.77 -8.26
N GLN A 70 6.81 -2.92 -8.43
CA GLN A 70 6.22 -3.81 -9.44
C GLN A 70 6.47 -3.34 -10.88
N PHE A 71 6.47 -2.03 -11.12
CA PHE A 71 6.70 -1.44 -12.45
C PHE A 71 8.17 -1.30 -12.82
N THR A 72 9.09 -1.57 -11.90
CA THR A 72 10.53 -1.46 -12.16
C THR A 72 11.18 -2.83 -12.10
N ARG A 73 11.54 -3.36 -13.27
CA ARG A 73 12.15 -4.69 -13.37
C ARG A 73 13.51 -4.73 -12.66
N ARG A 74 13.83 -5.89 -12.09
CA ARG A 74 15.18 -6.24 -11.65
C ARG A 74 15.89 -7.01 -12.77
N GLY A 75 17.06 -6.53 -13.19
CA GLY A 75 17.87 -7.17 -14.23
C GLY A 75 17.25 -7.20 -15.64
N GLY A 76 17.92 -7.89 -16.56
CA GLY A 76 17.48 -8.16 -17.94
C GLY A 76 17.66 -9.63 -18.34
N GLU A 77 17.23 -10.02 -19.55
CA GLU A 77 17.26 -11.42 -20.04
C GLU A 77 18.66 -12.06 -20.03
N THR A 78 19.69 -11.22 -20.10
CA THR A 78 21.06 -11.59 -19.77
C THR A 78 21.44 -10.81 -18.52
N MET A 79 22.00 -11.47 -17.50
CA MET A 79 22.66 -10.80 -16.38
C MET A 79 23.97 -10.16 -16.88
N SER A 80 23.88 -9.24 -17.85
CA SER A 80 25.01 -8.44 -18.27
C SER A 80 25.48 -7.57 -17.11
N ASP A 81 26.78 -7.32 -17.06
CA ASP A 81 27.40 -6.39 -16.12
C ASP A 81 27.32 -6.80 -14.63
N MET A 82 27.48 -8.11 -14.35
CA MET A 82 27.59 -8.69 -13.00
C MET A 82 26.43 -8.32 -12.05
N GLY A 83 25.19 -8.25 -12.55
CA GLY A 83 24.02 -7.98 -11.72
C GLY A 83 23.87 -6.54 -11.26
N ARG A 84 24.56 -5.58 -11.89
CA ARG A 84 24.38 -4.13 -11.60
C ARG A 84 22.93 -3.65 -11.71
N ASP A 85 22.13 -4.27 -12.57
CA ASP A 85 20.72 -3.93 -12.76
C ASP A 85 19.78 -4.64 -11.76
N TRP A 86 20.34 -5.42 -10.82
CA TRP A 86 19.59 -6.04 -9.73
C TRP A 86 19.20 -5.04 -8.64
N PHE A 87 20.10 -4.08 -8.39
CA PHE A 87 19.91 -3.01 -7.41
C PHE A 87 19.33 -1.79 -8.13
N ARG A 88 18.17 -1.33 -7.67
CA ARG A 88 17.50 -0.15 -8.23
C ARG A 88 17.69 1.04 -7.32
N ARG A 89 17.54 2.24 -7.89
CA ARG A 89 17.45 3.48 -7.13
C ARG A 89 16.13 4.15 -7.45
N PHE A 90 15.34 4.42 -6.42
CA PHE A 90 14.09 5.12 -6.50
C PHE A 90 14.21 6.49 -5.84
N SER A 91 13.78 7.52 -6.55
CA SER A 91 13.68 8.88 -6.03
C SER A 91 12.19 9.25 -6.07
N PHE A 92 11.52 9.23 -4.92
CA PHE A 92 10.09 9.47 -4.80
C PHE A 92 9.79 10.94 -4.51
N ARG A 93 8.76 11.47 -5.16
CA ARG A 93 8.19 12.78 -4.82
C ARG A 93 6.71 12.63 -4.49
N ILE A 94 6.37 12.77 -3.20
CA ILE A 94 5.06 12.37 -2.69
C ILE A 94 4.39 13.54 -1.96
N PRO A 95 3.13 13.91 -2.32
CA PRO A 95 2.35 14.86 -1.55
C PRO A 95 1.84 14.20 -0.26
N VAL A 96 2.09 14.81 0.89
CA VAL A 96 1.68 14.30 2.21
C VAL A 96 0.95 15.37 3.01
N ARG A 97 0.01 14.95 3.86
CA ARG A 97 -0.82 15.84 4.67
C ARG A 97 -0.09 16.24 5.97
N ARG A 98 0.71 15.34 6.55
CA ARG A 98 1.54 15.60 7.74
C ARG A 98 3.00 15.86 7.39
N ILE A 99 3.24 16.91 6.62
CA ILE A 99 4.58 17.27 6.14
C ILE A 99 5.60 17.45 7.28
N ASP A 100 5.15 18.00 8.41
CA ASP A 100 5.92 18.20 9.62
C ASP A 100 6.45 16.89 10.22
N LEU A 101 5.70 15.80 10.06
CA LEU A 101 6.09 14.47 10.52
C LEU A 101 7.03 13.80 9.51
N TRP A 102 6.63 13.76 8.24
CA TRP A 102 7.32 12.99 7.19
C TRP A 102 8.66 13.60 6.78
N GLN A 103 8.87 14.91 6.99
CA GLN A 103 10.17 15.55 6.75
C GLN A 103 11.14 15.41 7.92
N ARG A 104 10.72 14.89 9.08
CA ARG A 104 11.67 14.64 10.17
C ARG A 104 12.70 13.61 9.74
N ALA A 105 13.98 13.89 10.04
CA ALA A 105 15.08 13.03 9.67
C ALA A 105 14.92 11.60 10.21
N ASP A 106 14.52 11.45 11.48
CA ASP A 106 14.35 10.16 12.13
C ASP A 106 13.26 9.29 11.46
N ILE A 107 12.13 9.89 11.08
CA ILE A 107 11.06 9.19 10.37
C ILE A 107 11.48 8.83 8.94
N ARG A 108 12.09 9.77 8.21
CA ARG A 108 12.54 9.55 6.83
C ARG A 108 13.63 8.48 6.75
N GLU A 109 14.61 8.54 7.64
CA GLU A 109 15.69 7.55 7.74
C GLU A 109 15.13 6.17 8.11
N SER A 110 14.22 6.09 9.09
CA SER A 110 13.57 4.81 9.45
C SER A 110 12.81 4.19 8.26
N LEU A 111 12.12 5.01 7.47
CA LEU A 111 11.42 4.54 6.26
C LEU A 111 12.42 4.03 5.20
N ILE A 112 13.47 4.80 4.92
CA ILE A 112 14.51 4.44 3.95
C ILE A 112 15.21 3.13 4.37
N GLU A 113 15.64 3.03 5.63
CA GLU A 113 16.32 1.84 6.15
C GLU A 113 15.43 0.61 6.09
N THR A 114 14.14 0.75 6.45
CA THR A 114 13.18 -0.35 6.36
C THR A 114 13.04 -0.86 4.93
N LEU A 115 12.83 0.05 3.97
CA LEU A 115 12.64 -0.34 2.56
C LEU A 115 13.93 -0.90 1.95
N ALA A 116 15.08 -0.27 2.22
CA ALA A 116 16.38 -0.75 1.78
C ALA A 116 16.68 -2.15 2.35
N SER A 117 16.36 -2.41 3.62
CA SER A 117 16.55 -3.74 4.22
C SER A 117 15.63 -4.81 3.63
N LEU A 118 14.42 -4.44 3.18
CA LEU A 118 13.47 -5.40 2.61
C LEU A 118 13.76 -5.74 1.15
N SER A 119 14.39 -4.82 0.40
CA SER A 119 14.51 -4.94 -1.06
C SER A 119 15.94 -4.83 -1.60
N ASP A 120 16.92 -4.50 -0.76
CA ASP A 120 18.29 -4.10 -1.11
C ASP A 120 18.36 -2.91 -2.11
N ASP A 121 17.26 -2.20 -2.36
CA ASP A 121 17.26 -1.03 -3.24
C ASP A 121 17.60 0.26 -2.47
N HIS A 122 17.95 1.30 -3.22
CA HIS A 122 18.18 2.63 -2.67
C HIS A 122 16.91 3.47 -2.82
N PHE A 123 16.53 4.15 -1.74
CA PHE A 123 15.35 5.01 -1.70
C PHE A 123 15.73 6.43 -1.29
N ASP A 124 15.18 7.42 -1.97
CA ASP A 124 15.14 8.81 -1.54
C ASP A 124 13.69 9.34 -1.61
N PHE A 125 13.33 10.22 -0.67
CA PHE A 125 11.98 10.76 -0.54
C PHE A 125 11.99 12.29 -0.45
N ASP A 126 11.42 12.94 -1.47
CA ASP A 126 11.03 14.36 -1.50
C ASP A 126 9.54 14.49 -1.13
N PHE A 127 9.26 14.60 0.17
CA PHE A 127 7.91 14.86 0.65
C PHE A 127 7.55 16.34 0.47
N VAL A 128 6.38 16.60 -0.13
CA VAL A 128 5.83 17.94 -0.34
C VAL A 128 4.45 18.09 0.31
N PRO A 129 4.00 19.30 0.68
CA PRO A 129 2.65 19.48 1.22
C PRO A 129 1.57 19.05 0.22
N HIS A 130 0.59 18.29 0.69
CA HIS A 130 -0.56 17.88 -0.12
C HIS A 130 -1.40 19.12 -0.52
N PRO A 131 -1.79 19.28 -1.80
CA PRO A 131 -2.52 20.47 -2.28
C PRO A 131 -3.93 20.58 -1.70
N GLU A 132 -4.54 19.46 -1.34
CA GLU A 132 -5.84 19.36 -0.68
C GLU A 132 -5.67 18.72 0.71
N PRO A 133 -5.28 19.47 1.75
CA PRO A 133 -4.94 18.90 3.05
C PRO A 133 -6.17 18.47 3.87
N GLN A 134 -7.40 18.79 3.43
CA GLN A 134 -8.62 18.43 4.14
C GLN A 134 -8.84 16.91 4.18
N PRO A 135 -9.43 16.39 5.27
CA PRO A 135 -9.58 14.95 5.46
C PRO A 135 -10.57 14.40 4.44
N THR A 136 -10.04 13.68 3.45
CA THR A 136 -10.84 12.65 2.78
C THR A 136 -10.91 11.37 3.63
N GLY A 137 -10.15 11.27 4.73
CA GLY A 137 -10.00 10.01 5.47
C GLY A 137 -9.55 8.88 4.54
N LEU A 138 -9.79 7.63 4.94
CA LEU A 138 -9.64 6.49 4.03
C LEU A 138 -10.89 6.28 3.15
N GLN A 139 -11.94 7.09 3.32
CA GLN A 139 -13.24 6.93 2.66
C GLN A 139 -13.15 6.73 1.14
N PRO A 140 -12.30 7.45 0.37
CA PRO A 140 -12.13 7.21 -1.06
C PRO A 140 -11.59 5.83 -1.42
N TYR A 141 -10.96 5.14 -0.48
CA TYR A 141 -10.35 3.83 -0.65
C TYR A 141 -11.22 2.71 -0.12
N LEU A 142 -12.31 3.00 0.61
CA LEU A 142 -13.14 1.98 1.22
C LEU A 142 -14.12 1.37 0.21
N ASP A 143 -14.10 0.05 0.12
CA ASP A 143 -15.14 -0.73 -0.55
C ASP A 143 -16.01 -1.36 0.55
N PHE A 144 -17.02 -0.60 0.99
CA PHE A 144 -18.06 -1.14 1.86
C PHE A 144 -18.93 -2.04 0.99
N GLY A 145 -18.74 -3.36 1.06
CA GLY A 145 -19.64 -4.30 0.41
C GLY A 145 -21.11 -4.07 0.81
N ASP A 146 -22.04 -4.79 0.18
CA ASP A 146 -23.49 -4.64 0.42
C ASP A 146 -23.94 -4.97 1.86
N SER A 147 -23.04 -5.47 2.72
CA SER A 147 -23.30 -5.82 4.11
C SER A 147 -23.22 -4.59 5.03
N VAL A 148 -24.34 -3.87 5.11
CA VAL A 148 -24.59 -2.84 6.15
C VAL A 148 -24.92 -3.48 7.52
N GLU A 149 -24.41 -4.67 7.80
CA GLU A 149 -24.77 -5.42 9.02
C GLU A 149 -23.68 -5.36 10.09
N SER A 150 -23.98 -4.53 11.10
CA SER A 150 -23.37 -4.46 12.42
C SER A 150 -21.90 -4.02 12.50
N GLY A 151 -21.63 -3.06 13.38
CA GLY A 151 -20.27 -2.59 13.65
C GLY A 151 -19.45 -3.68 14.33
N PHE A 152 -18.72 -4.46 13.54
CA PHE A 152 -17.69 -5.39 14.03
C PHE A 152 -16.56 -4.60 14.69
N ILE A 153 -16.26 -4.93 15.95
CA ILE A 153 -15.15 -4.36 16.71
C ILE A 153 -14.25 -5.53 17.12
N PRO A 154 -13.12 -5.75 16.44
CA PRO A 154 -12.23 -6.85 16.78
C PRO A 154 -11.51 -6.61 18.11
N ASP A 155 -11.30 -7.68 18.87
CA ASP A 155 -10.37 -7.71 20.00
C ASP A 155 -8.90 -7.73 19.53
N GLU A 156 -8.65 -8.28 18.34
CA GLU A 156 -7.31 -8.39 17.74
C GLU A 156 -7.32 -8.18 16.22
N VAL A 157 -6.26 -7.56 15.70
CA VAL A 157 -6.00 -7.45 14.26
C VAL A 157 -4.79 -8.30 13.92
N ILE A 158 -4.95 -9.27 13.01
CA ILE A 158 -3.92 -10.26 12.66
C ILE A 158 -3.60 -10.16 11.18
N LEU A 159 -2.32 -10.01 10.84
CA LEU A 159 -1.85 -10.11 9.46
C LEU A 159 -1.99 -11.55 8.98
N PHE A 160 -2.74 -11.74 7.91
CA PHE A 160 -3.06 -13.04 7.34
C PHE A 160 -2.50 -13.15 5.93
N SER A 161 -1.37 -13.84 5.78
CA SER A 161 -0.71 -14.04 4.50
C SER A 161 -1.29 -15.20 3.68
N GLY A 162 -2.23 -15.96 4.25
CA GLY A 162 -2.77 -17.19 3.67
C GLY A 162 -1.91 -18.44 3.91
N GLY A 163 -0.82 -18.32 4.68
CA GLY A 163 0.05 -19.44 5.04
C GLY A 163 -0.39 -20.17 6.32
N LEU A 164 0.16 -21.38 6.50
CA LEU A 164 -0.14 -22.25 7.66
C LEU A 164 0.13 -21.55 9.00
N ASP A 165 1.22 -20.79 9.12
CA ASP A 165 1.58 -20.11 10.36
C ASP A 165 0.59 -19.00 10.72
N SER A 166 0.20 -18.19 9.72
CA SER A 166 -0.84 -17.16 9.91
C SER A 166 -2.21 -17.78 10.24
N PHE A 167 -2.49 -18.96 9.67
CA PHE A 167 -3.70 -19.72 9.98
C PHE A 167 -3.70 -20.30 11.38
N ALA A 168 -2.59 -20.91 11.82
CA ALA A 168 -2.45 -21.42 13.18
C ALA A 168 -2.61 -20.30 14.22
N GLY A 169 -2.03 -19.12 13.97
CA GLY A 169 -2.19 -17.95 14.84
C GLY A 169 -3.64 -17.43 14.90
N ALA A 170 -4.34 -17.41 13.76
CA ALA A 170 -5.74 -17.04 13.71
C ALA A 170 -6.63 -18.04 14.48
N VAL A 171 -6.42 -19.35 14.27
CA VAL A 171 -7.17 -20.42 14.96
C VAL A 171 -6.94 -20.38 16.47
N GLU A 172 -5.70 -20.18 16.93
CA GLU A 172 -5.41 -20.07 18.36
C GLU A 172 -6.14 -18.87 18.99
N SER A 173 -6.23 -17.75 18.27
CA SER A 173 -6.89 -16.54 18.76
C SER A 173 -8.42 -16.70 18.78
N LEU A 174 -8.99 -17.27 17.72
CA LEU A 174 -10.43 -17.53 17.57
C LEU A 174 -10.91 -18.64 18.51
N VAL A 175 -10.32 -19.83 18.39
CA VAL A 175 -10.79 -21.05 19.07
C VAL A 175 -10.14 -21.23 20.43
N GLY A 176 -8.82 -21.03 20.51
CA GLY A 176 -8.06 -21.22 21.75
C GLY A 176 -8.40 -20.17 22.81
N ARG A 177 -8.66 -18.92 22.39
CA ARG A 177 -8.89 -17.78 23.28
C ARG A 177 -10.28 -17.15 23.19
N GLY A 178 -11.10 -17.53 22.21
CA GLY A 178 -12.45 -17.00 22.06
C GLY A 178 -12.50 -15.51 21.71
N ARG A 179 -11.49 -14.98 21.00
CA ARG A 179 -11.42 -13.55 20.62
C ARG A 179 -12.10 -13.29 19.29
N GLN A 180 -12.63 -12.09 19.12
CA GLN A 180 -13.04 -11.57 17.81
C GLN A 180 -11.82 -11.05 17.08
N VAL A 181 -11.48 -11.61 15.92
CA VAL A 181 -10.27 -11.21 15.18
C VAL A 181 -10.61 -10.61 13.82
N ALA A 182 -9.95 -9.52 13.47
CA ALA A 182 -9.91 -9.01 12.11
C ALA A 182 -8.67 -9.56 11.42
N LEU A 183 -8.87 -10.38 10.39
CA LEU A 183 -7.77 -10.84 9.54
C LEU A 183 -7.50 -9.80 8.45
N VAL A 184 -6.25 -9.37 8.31
CA VAL A 184 -5.85 -8.38 7.31
C VAL A 184 -4.88 -9.04 6.35
N SER A 185 -5.30 -9.16 5.10
CA SER A 185 -4.49 -9.73 4.01
C SER A 185 -4.09 -8.63 3.02
N HIS A 186 -3.10 -8.90 2.18
CA HIS A 186 -2.81 -8.09 1.00
C HIS A 186 -3.00 -8.97 -0.23
N ARG A 187 -3.82 -8.53 -1.18
CA ARG A 187 -3.99 -9.18 -2.49
C ARG A 187 -3.49 -8.24 -3.57
N ALA A 188 -2.53 -8.73 -4.35
CA ALA A 188 -1.87 -8.04 -5.45
C ALA A 188 -2.51 -8.31 -6.84
N SER A 189 -3.28 -9.40 -6.95
CA SER A 189 -3.86 -9.88 -8.21
C SER A 189 -5.15 -10.68 -7.95
N PRO A 190 -6.20 -10.50 -8.76
CA PRO A 190 -7.46 -11.24 -8.64
C PRO A 190 -7.40 -12.67 -9.19
N MET A 191 -6.25 -13.14 -9.69
CA MET A 191 -6.13 -14.50 -10.23
C MET A 191 -6.29 -15.63 -9.19
N ILE A 192 -6.29 -15.30 -7.89
CA ILE A 192 -6.51 -16.26 -6.80
C ILE A 192 -8.01 -16.41 -6.49
N ASP A 193 -8.89 -15.62 -7.12
CA ASP A 193 -10.33 -15.85 -7.07
C ASP A 193 -10.80 -16.70 -8.26
N LEU A 194 -11.75 -17.59 -7.96
CA LEU A 194 -12.65 -18.19 -8.94
C LEU A 194 -13.59 -17.11 -9.55
N ALA A 195 -13.06 -16.00 -10.09
CA ALA A 195 -13.68 -15.09 -11.07
C ALA A 195 -12.69 -13.96 -11.49
N PRO A 196 -12.70 -13.49 -12.74
CA PRO A 196 -11.59 -12.71 -13.32
C PRO A 196 -11.77 -11.20 -13.19
N SER A 197 -10.70 -10.45 -12.87
CA SER A 197 -10.58 -9.03 -13.27
C SER A 197 -9.15 -8.49 -13.23
N ASN A 198 -8.34 -8.70 -14.29
CA ASN A 198 -6.96 -8.21 -14.38
C ASN A 198 -6.75 -6.72 -14.01
N ALA A 199 -6.30 -6.47 -12.77
CA ALA A 199 -5.68 -5.22 -12.35
C ALA A 199 -4.78 -5.49 -11.13
N ALA A 200 -3.59 -4.89 -11.11
CA ALA A 200 -2.78 -4.84 -9.89
C ALA A 200 -3.41 -3.82 -8.94
N GLY A 201 -3.82 -4.26 -7.77
CA GLY A 201 -4.34 -3.45 -6.69
C GLY A 201 -3.85 -4.00 -5.37
N LEU A 202 -3.90 -3.19 -4.31
CA LEU A 202 -3.85 -3.69 -2.93
C LEU A 202 -5.30 -3.87 -2.48
N GLU A 203 -5.66 -5.08 -2.06
CA GLU A 203 -6.94 -5.37 -1.41
C GLU A 203 -6.66 -6.03 -0.06
N ALA A 204 -7.31 -5.53 1.00
CA ALA A 204 -7.35 -6.17 2.30
C ALA A 204 -8.78 -6.65 2.58
N THR A 205 -8.92 -7.95 2.83
CA THR A 205 -10.21 -8.62 3.12
C THR A 205 -10.22 -9.02 4.57
N ILE A 206 -11.26 -8.62 5.32
CA ILE A 206 -11.53 -9.03 6.70
C ILE A 206 -12.62 -10.10 6.69
N TRP A 207 -12.30 -11.28 7.22
CA TRP A 207 -13.26 -12.38 7.36
C TRP A 207 -13.83 -12.40 8.78
N SER A 208 -15.17 -12.46 8.89
CA SER A 208 -15.87 -12.77 10.13
C SER A 208 -16.67 -14.06 9.98
N GLU A 209 -16.42 -15.07 10.81
CA GLU A 209 -17.38 -16.16 11.02
C GLU A 209 -18.28 -15.79 12.18
N GLU A 210 -19.58 -15.57 11.93
CA GLU A 210 -20.57 -15.61 12.99
C GLU A 210 -20.76 -17.06 13.44
N GLY A 211 -20.26 -17.36 14.65
CA GLY A 211 -20.45 -18.64 15.30
C GLY A 211 -21.91 -18.87 15.69
N GLY A 212 -22.70 -19.42 14.77
CA GLY A 212 -23.99 -20.03 15.06
C GLY A 212 -23.80 -21.49 15.47
N TYR A 213 -24.01 -21.78 16.75
CA TYR A 213 -24.15 -23.15 17.28
C TYR A 213 -25.45 -23.82 16.80
#